data_AF-A0A535YX64-F1
#
_entry.id   AF-A0A535YX64-F1
#
_cell.length_a   1.000
_cell.length_b   1.000
_cell.length_c   1.000
_cell.angle_alpha   90.00
_cell.angle_beta   90.00
_cell.angle_gamma   90.00
#
_symmetry.space_group_name_H-M   'P 1'
#
loop_
_entity.id
_entity.type
_entity.pdbx_description
1 polymer ?
#
loop_
_entity_poly.entity_id
_entity_poly.type
_entity_poly.pdbx_seq_one_letter_code
_entity_poly.pdbx_strand_id
1 'polypeptide(L)' 'MVFNTKTPHSVPTFLVDGAVAGTWRYEGRRIEVKPFEPLPKAVHEEVENEARRLAEFHGPILPADASPLGG' A
#
# COMPACT_ATOMS: atom_id res chain seq x y z
N MET A 1 -21.09 13.39 7.81
CA MET A 1 -19.89 13.04 8.59
C MET A 1 -20.07 11.61 9.07
N VAL A 2 -19.36 10.64 8.47
CA VAL A 2 -19.53 9.21 8.81
C VAL A 2 -18.20 8.67 9.32
N PHE A 3 -18.11 8.55 10.64
CA PHE A 3 -17.19 7.66 11.32
C PHE A 3 -18.05 6.52 11.88
N ASN A 4 -17.96 5.33 11.30
CA ASN A 4 -18.55 4.10 11.84
C ASN A 4 -17.41 3.23 12.39
N THR A 5 -17.46 2.91 13.67
CA THR A 5 -16.40 2.23 14.43
C THR A 5 -16.35 0.70 14.24
N LYS A 6 -17.19 0.11 13.37
CA LYS A 6 -17.17 -1.34 13.08
C LYS A 6 -16.74 -1.71 11.66
N THR A 7 -16.92 -0.80 10.70
CA THR A 7 -16.43 -0.92 9.32
C THR A 7 -16.54 0.47 8.69
N PRO A 8 -15.58 1.37 8.92
CA PRO A 8 -15.50 2.54 8.07
C PRO A 8 -15.08 2.02 6.69
N HIS A 9 -15.90 2.26 5.67
CA HIS A 9 -15.47 2.12 4.28
C HIS A 9 -14.46 3.24 3.98
N SER A 10 -13.37 3.28 4.72
CA SER A 10 -12.26 4.19 4.49
C SER A 10 -11.53 3.67 3.26
N VAL A 11 -11.46 4.49 2.22
CA VAL A 11 -10.64 4.21 1.06
C VAL A 11 -9.18 4.48 1.45
N PRO A 12 -8.24 3.53 1.22
CA PRO A 12 -6.84 3.78 1.51
C PRO A 12 -6.32 4.94 0.65
N THR A 13 -5.56 5.85 1.27
CA THR A 13 -4.97 7.01 0.60
C THR A 13 -3.46 7.01 0.73
N PHE A 14 -2.77 7.67 -0.20
CA PHE A 14 -1.36 7.99 -0.10
C PHE A 14 -1.16 9.49 -0.11
N LEU A 15 -0.06 9.94 0.50
CA LEU A 15 0.26 11.34 0.65
C LEU A 15 1.44 11.73 -0.23
N VAL A 16 1.44 12.97 -0.69
CA VAL A 16 2.60 13.67 -1.26
C VAL A 16 2.69 15.00 -0.51
N ASP A 17 3.85 15.28 0.07
CA ASP A 17 4.10 16.50 0.86
C ASP A 17 3.04 16.79 1.94
N GLY A 18 2.51 15.72 2.55
CA GLY A 18 1.48 15.78 3.60
C GLY A 18 0.05 15.96 3.08
N ALA A 19 -0.17 16.14 1.78
CA ALA A 19 -1.49 16.22 1.16
C ALA A 19 -1.94 14.87 0.60
N VAL A 20 -3.24 14.57 0.67
CA VAL A 20 -3.82 13.38 0.03
C VAL A 20 -3.75 13.52 -1.48
N ALA A 21 -2.94 12.69 -2.12
CA ALA A 21 -2.67 12.77 -3.56
C ALA A 21 -3.39 11.69 -4.38
N GLY A 22 -3.98 10.69 -3.72
CA GLY A 22 -4.74 9.64 -4.40
C GLY A 22 -5.12 8.50 -3.49
N THR A 23 -5.58 7.42 -4.11
CA THR A 23 -5.99 6.19 -3.43
C THR A 23 -5.07 5.03 -3.78
N TRP A 24 -5.09 3.98 -2.98
CA TRP A 24 -4.43 2.73 -3.32
C TRP A 24 -5.26 1.52 -2.91
N ARG A 25 -4.95 0.36 -3.50
CA ARG A 25 -5.52 -0.93 -3.10
C ARG A 25 -4.49 -2.04 -3.18
N TYR A 26 -4.61 -3.03 -2.31
CA TYR A 26 -3.84 -4.27 -2.41
C TYR A 26 -4.63 -5.30 -3.22
N GLU A 27 -4.12 -5.71 -4.37
CA GLU A 27 -4.71 -6.72 -5.23
C GLU A 27 -3.63 -7.61 -5.84
N GLY A 28 -3.83 -8.93 -5.85
CA GLY A 28 -2.92 -9.85 -6.52
C GLY A 28 -1.46 -9.81 -6.01
N ARG A 29 -1.26 -9.52 -4.72
CA ARG A 29 0.06 -9.30 -4.09
C ARG A 29 0.82 -8.07 -4.58
N ARG A 30 0.08 -7.08 -5.07
CA ARG A 30 0.62 -5.78 -5.52
C ARG A 30 -0.20 -4.66 -4.93
N ILE A 31 0.43 -3.50 -4.80
CA ILE A 31 -0.25 -2.25 -4.47
C ILE A 31 -0.48 -1.52 -5.78
N GLU A 32 -1.76 -1.27 -6.09
CA GLU A 32 -2.13 -0.39 -7.19
C GLU A 32 -2.39 1.01 -6.64
N VAL A 33 -1.64 1.99 -7.15
CA VAL A 33 -1.82 3.40 -6.82
C VAL A 33 -2.64 4.11 -7.90
N LYS A 34 -3.52 5.02 -7.48
CA LYS A 34 -4.36 5.83 -8.37
C LYS A 34 -4.30 7.30 -7.94
N PRO A 35 -3.39 8.09 -8.53
CA PRO A 35 -3.34 9.53 -8.30
C PRO A 35 -4.64 10.22 -8.72
N PHE A 36 -5.04 11.26 -8.00
CA PHE A 36 -6.19 12.10 -8.40
C PHE A 36 -5.83 13.05 -9.54
N GLU A 37 -4.57 13.49 -9.58
CA GLU A 37 -4.01 14.32 -10.64
C GLU A 37 -2.68 13.73 -11.10
N PRO A 38 -2.22 14.04 -12.33
CA PRO A 38 -0.91 13.63 -12.79
C PRO A 38 0.20 14.09 -11.84
N LEU A 39 1.06 13.16 -11.44
CA LEU A 39 2.19 13.47 -10.58
C LEU A 39 3.44 13.83 -11.42
N PRO A 40 4.29 14.74 -10.94
CA PRO A 40 5.64 14.88 -11.48
C PRO A 40 6.35 13.53 -11.47
N LYS A 41 7.14 13.26 -12.51
CA LYS A 41 7.76 11.93 -12.71
C LYS A 41 8.53 11.42 -11.48
N ALA A 42 9.34 12.29 -10.86
CA ALA A 42 10.12 11.92 -9.67
C ALA A 42 9.21 11.49 -8.49
N VAL A 43 8.14 12.25 -8.23
CA VAL A 43 7.16 11.93 -7.19
C VAL A 43 6.44 10.61 -7.50
N HIS A 44 6.08 10.38 -8.76
CA HIS A 44 5.48 9.10 -9.16
C HIS A 44 6.42 7.92 -8.88
N GLU A 45 7.72 8.05 -9.17
CA GLU A 45 8.72 7.02 -8.89
C GLU A 45 8.86 6.75 -7.38
N GLU A 46 8.83 7.79 -6.54
CA GLU A 46 8.83 7.65 -5.08
C GLU A 46 7.60 6.90 -4.56
N VAL A 47 6.41 7.26 -5.07
CA VAL A 47 5.14 6.59 -4.73
C VAL A 47 5.18 5.11 -5.13
N GLU A 48 5.66 4.79 -6.33
CA GLU A 48 5.79 3.40 -6.79
C GLU A 48 6.80 2.59 -5.95
N ASN A 49 7.90 3.21 -5.52
CA ASN A 49 8.87 2.57 -4.64
C ASN A 49 8.26 2.25 -3.27
N GLU A 50 7.45 3.14 -2.71
CA GLU A 50 6.72 2.89 -1.48
C GLU A 50 5.64 1.81 -1.68
N ALA A 51 4.90 1.85 -2.78
CA ALA A 51 3.91 0.83 -3.13
C ALA A 51 4.54 -0.58 -3.16
N ARG A 52 5.77 -0.73 -3.66
CA ARG A 52 6.50 -2.01 -3.62
C ARG A 52 6.82 -2.46 -2.19
N ARG A 53 7.36 -1.57 -1.36
CA ARG A 53 7.64 -1.87 0.06
C ARG A 53 6.36 -2.25 0.82
N LEU A 54 5.27 -1.54 0.54
CA LEU A 54 3.97 -1.83 1.13
C LEU A 54 3.39 -3.17 0.66
N ALA A 55 3.63 -3.56 -0.60
CA ALA A 55 3.25 -4.88 -1.10
C ALA A 55 4.03 -6.00 -0.39
N GLU A 56 5.34 -5.82 -0.18
CA GLU A 56 6.18 -6.75 0.57
C GLU A 56 5.70 -6.88 2.03
N PHE A 57 5.33 -5.76 2.66
CA PHE A 57 4.76 -5.73 4.00
C PHE A 57 3.43 -6.51 4.12
N HIS A 58 2.58 -6.49 3.10
CA HIS A 58 1.34 -7.28 3.06
C HIS A 58 1.57 -8.76 2.69
N GLY A 59 2.76 -9.12 2.20
CA GLY A 59 3.14 -10.50 1.95
C GLY A 59 3.18 -11.34 3.23
N PRO A 60 3.21 -12.68 3.12
CA PRO A 60 3.31 -13.53 4.30
C PRO A 60 4.61 -13.22 5.05
N ILE A 61 4.49 -12.95 6.35
CA ILE A 61 5.62 -12.98 7.27
C ILE A 61 6.02 -14.46 7.39
N LEU A 62 6.79 -14.96 6.43
CA LEU A 62 7.53 -16.18 6.66
C LEU A 62 8.71 -15.80 7.55
N PRO A 63 8.84 -16.36 8.77
CA PRO A 63 10.03 -16.11 9.56
C PRO A 63 11.23 -16.64 8.78
N ALA A 64 12.33 -15.88 8.82
CA ALA A 64 13.54 -16.12 8.01
C ALA A 64 14.22 -17.49 8.28
N ASP A 65 13.70 -18.25 9.24
CA ASP A 65 14.20 -19.53 9.72
C ASP A 65 13.15 -20.67 9.70
N ALA A 66 12.03 -20.53 9.00
CA ALA A 66 11.11 -21.65 8.76
C ALA A 66 11.75 -22.69 7.82
N SER A 67 12.73 -23.43 8.35
CA SER A 67 13.19 -24.68 7.79
C SER A 67 12.02 -25.66 7.84
N PRO A 68 11.66 -26.33 6.72
CA PRO A 68 10.66 -27.39 6.75
C PRO A 68 11.30 -28.59 7.45
N LEU A 69 11.26 -28.63 8.77
CA LEU A 69 11.64 -29.82 9.52
C LEU A 69 10.45 -30.79 9.52
N GLY A 70 10.36 -31.53 8.43
CA GLY A 70 9.88 -32.90 8.43
C GLY A 70 11.06 -33.81 8.12
N GLY A 71 11.33 -34.77 9.03
CA GLY A 71 12.38 -35.79 8.92
C GLY A 71 12.62 -36.47 10.25
#